data_AF-I1NYI6-F1
#
_entry.id   AF-I1NYI6-F1
#
_cell.length_a   1.000
_cell.length_b   1.000
_cell.length_c   1.000
_cell.angle_alpha   90.00
_cell.angle_beta   90.00
_cell.angle_gamma   90.00
#
_symmetry.space_group_name_H-M   'P 1'
#
loop_
_entity.id
_entity.type
_entity.pdbx_description
1 polymer ?
#
loop_
_entity_poly.entity_id
_entity_poly.type
_entity_poly.pdbx_seq_one_letter_code
_entity_poly.pdbx_strand_id
1 'polypeptide(L)' 'QYGDSRTCFRKCYRTNFDSACLLIYWQIWKERNARVFDQRSRSPNQLAEAIKEEILVWKEAGYFENAVL' A
#
# COMPACT_ATOMS: atom_id res chain seq x y z
N GLN A 1 -25.39 -18.84 12.95
CA GLN A 1 -23.92 -18.69 12.81
C GLN A 1 -23.54 -18.05 11.47
N TYR A 2 -24.18 -16.93 11.08
CA TYR A 2 -23.91 -16.24 9.79
C TYR A 2 -23.37 -14.80 9.95
N GLY A 3 -23.22 -14.33 11.19
CA GLY A 3 -22.77 -12.97 11.50
C GLY A 3 -21.25 -12.78 11.44
N ASP A 4 -20.47 -13.86 11.56
CA ASP A 4 -19.01 -13.77 11.68
C ASP A 4 -18.33 -13.45 10.35
N SER A 5 -18.77 -14.06 9.26
CA SER A 5 -18.18 -13.89 7.92
C SER A 5 -18.26 -12.43 7.42
N ARG A 6 -19.40 -11.76 7.67
CA ARG A 6 -19.59 -10.34 7.30
C ARG A 6 -18.69 -9.41 8.11
N THR A 7 -18.40 -9.78 9.35
CA THR A 7 -17.62 -8.96 10.28
C THR A 7 -16.12 -9.13 10.04
N CYS A 8 -15.69 -10.35 9.71
CA CYS A 8 -14.33 -10.67 9.28
C CYS A 8 -13.98 -9.95 7.96
N PHE A 9 -14.81 -10.10 6.92
CA PHE A 9 -14.59 -9.47 5.61
C PHE A 9 -14.37 -7.94 5.71
N ARG A 10 -15.18 -7.27 6.54
CA ARG A 10 -15.05 -5.82 6.76
C ARG A 10 -13.76 -5.43 7.48
N LYS A 11 -13.24 -6.30 8.35
CA LYS A 11 -11.97 -6.06 9.06
C LYS A 11 -10.78 -6.26 8.12
N CYS A 12 -10.71 -7.41 7.42
CA CYS A 12 -9.65 -7.75 6.46
C CYS A 12 -9.48 -6.67 5.37
N TYR A 13 -10.59 -6.23 4.76
CA TYR A 13 -10.56 -5.19 3.73
C TYR A 13 -10.04 -3.84 4.28
N ARG A 14 -10.46 -3.46 5.49
CA ARG A 14 -9.96 -2.24 6.14
C ARG A 14 -8.47 -2.35 6.44
N THR A 15 -8.00 -3.49 6.93
CA THR A 15 -6.58 -3.71 7.24
C THR A 15 -5.70 -3.67 6.00
N ASN A 16 -6.13 -4.30 4.89
CA ASN A 16 -5.41 -4.24 3.62
C ASN A 16 -5.36 -2.81 3.06
N PHE A 17 -6.49 -2.11 3.10
CA PHE A 17 -6.58 -0.71 2.65
C PHE A 17 -5.68 0.21 3.48
N ASP A 18 -5.75 0.11 4.81
CA ASP A 18 -4.94 0.91 5.72
C ASP A 18 -3.43 0.64 5.50
N SER A 19 -3.05 -0.62 5.26
CA SER A 19 -1.68 -1.00 4.93
C SER A 19 -1.20 -0.41 3.60
N ALA A 20 -2.06 -0.43 2.56
CA ALA A 20 -1.75 0.19 1.28
C ALA A 20 -1.62 1.73 1.42
N CYS A 21 -2.50 2.37 2.20
CA CYS A 21 -2.40 3.79 2.49
C CYS A 21 -1.08 4.13 3.21
N LEU A 22 -0.71 3.36 4.25
CA LEU A 22 0.56 3.55 4.95
C LEU A 22 1.76 3.42 4.01
N LEU A 23 1.73 2.45 3.10
CA LEU A 23 2.76 2.26 2.09
C LEU A 23 2.86 3.46 1.13
N ILE A 24 1.72 3.99 0.67
CA ILE A 24 1.67 5.21 -0.16
C ILE A 24 2.28 6.39 0.60
N TYR A 25 1.86 6.62 1.85
CA TYR A 25 2.41 7.68 2.70
C TYR A 25 3.92 7.52 2.89
N TRP A 26 4.39 6.29 3.10
CA TRP A 26 5.80 5.99 3.23
C TRP A 26 6.60 6.31 1.96
N GLN A 27 6.11 5.93 0.79
CA GLN A 27 6.77 6.23 -0.48
C GLN A 27 6.84 7.74 -0.77
N ILE A 28 5.78 8.49 -0.44
CA ILE A 28 5.77 9.96 -0.53
C ILE A 28 6.78 10.58 0.42
N TRP A 29 6.85 10.09 1.66
CA TRP A 29 7.82 10.57 2.64
C TRP A 29 9.26 10.32 2.17
N LYS A 30 9.56 9.12 1.66
CA LYS A 30 10.87 8.79 1.07
C LYS A 30 11.23 9.72 -0.08
N GLU A 31 10.29 10.01 -0.98
CA GLU A 31 10.51 10.96 -2.09
C GLU A 31 10.85 12.36 -1.58
N ARG A 32 10.12 12.85 -0.58
CA ARG A 32 10.40 14.17 0.00
C ARG A 32 11.78 14.22 0.65
N ASN A 33 12.18 13.16 1.33
CA ASN A 33 13.52 13.08 1.90
C ASN A 33 14.61 13.02 0.84
N ALA A 34 14.45 12.19 -0.20
CA ALA A 34 15.41 12.13 -1.30
C ALA A 34 15.58 13.50 -1.97
N ARG A 35 14.48 14.27 -2.10
CA ARG A 35 14.54 15.63 -2.65
C ARG A 35 15.32 16.60 -1.78
N VAL A 36 15.18 16.50 -0.46
CA VAL A 36 15.84 17.42 0.49
C VAL A 36 17.29 17.02 0.73
N PHE A 37 17.57 15.74 0.96
CA PHE A 37 18.87 15.25 1.41
C PHE A 37 19.77 14.79 0.27
N ASP A 38 19.20 14.20 -0.78
CA ASP A 38 19.97 13.64 -1.90
C ASP A 38 19.92 14.51 -3.17
N GLN A 39 19.15 15.61 -3.14
CA GLN A 39 18.82 16.44 -4.32
C GLN A 39 18.26 15.63 -5.51
N ARG A 40 17.66 14.47 -5.23
CA ARG A 40 17.03 13.62 -6.25
C ARG A 40 15.54 13.85 -6.23
N SER A 41 14.93 13.98 -7.40
CA SER A 41 13.49 14.07 -7.50
C SER A 41 12.95 13.20 -8.62
N ARG A 42 11.84 12.53 -8.34
CA ARG A 42 11.02 11.85 -9.32
C ARG A 42 9.86 12.75 -9.73
N SER A 43 9.40 12.60 -10.97
CA SER A 43 8.14 13.18 -11.38
C SER A 43 6.97 12.50 -10.65
N PRO A 44 5.80 13.16 -10.50
CA PRO A 44 4.63 12.54 -9.89
C PRO A 44 4.25 11.21 -10.54
N ASN A 45 4.39 11.10 -11.87
CA ASN A 45 4.11 9.87 -12.60
C ASN A 45 5.10 8.76 -12.25
N GLN A 46 6.41 9.07 -12.18
CA GLN A 46 7.43 8.10 -11.78
C GLN A 46 7.24 7.62 -10.34
N LEU A 47 6.84 8.52 -9.43
CA LEU A 47 6.50 8.14 -8.05
C LEU A 47 5.26 7.24 -8.01
N ALA A 48 4.23 7.55 -8.79
CA ALA A 48 3.02 6.74 -8.87
C ALA A 48 3.30 5.33 -9.40
N GLU A 49 4.12 5.19 -10.45
CA GLU A 49 4.52 3.87 -10.94
C GLU A 49 5.33 3.09 -9.90
N ALA A 50 6.29 3.73 -9.23
CA ALA A 50 7.06 3.08 -8.17
C ALA A 50 6.18 2.62 -6.98
N ILE A 51 5.15 3.39 -6.64
CA ILE A 51 4.15 3.00 -5.63
C ILE A 51 3.36 1.77 -6.10
N LYS A 52 2.90 1.74 -7.36
CA LYS A 52 2.17 0.60 -7.91
C LYS A 52 3.02 -0.66 -7.92
N GLU A 53 4.28 -0.57 -8.35
CA GLU A 53 5.22 -1.68 -8.34
C GLU A 53 5.41 -2.25 -6.93
N GLU A 54 5.59 -1.38 -5.93
CA GLU A 54 5.72 -1.81 -4.54
C GLU A 54 4.44 -2.50 -4.02
N ILE A 55 3.25 -1.97 -4.34
CA ILE A 55 1.97 -2.59 -4.00
C ILE A 55 1.87 -3.99 -4.63
N LEU A 56 2.28 -4.15 -5.89
CA LEU A 56 2.29 -5.45 -6.56
C LEU A 56 3.25 -6.42 -5.87
N VAL A 57 4.47 -5.99 -5.52
CA VAL A 57 5.42 -6.81 -4.77
C VAL A 57 4.83 -7.28 -3.43
N TRP A 58 4.18 -6.38 -2.70
CA TRP A 58 3.56 -6.71 -1.41
C TRP A 58 2.37 -7.66 -1.56
N LYS A 59 1.61 -7.51 -2.65
CA LYS A 59 0.54 -8.43 -3.00
C LYS A 59 1.07 -9.83 -3.29
N GLU A 60 2.10 -9.95 -4.14
CA GLU A 60 2.70 -11.26 -4.47
C GLU A 60 3.36 -11.91 -3.24
N ALA A 61 3.88 -11.12 -2.30
CA ALA A 61 4.40 -11.60 -1.03
C ALA A 61 3.31 -11.93 0.02
N GLY A 62 2.04 -11.70 -0.30
CA GLY A 62 0.91 -12.05 0.58
C GLY A 62 0.66 -11.10 1.75
N TYR A 63 1.20 -9.88 1.71
CA TYR A 63 0.96 -8.87 2.76
C TYR A 63 -0.45 -8.28 2.72
N PHE A 64 -1.12 -8.35 1.56
CA PHE A 64 -2.55 -8.10 1.48
C PHE A 64 -3.27 -9.44 1.60
N GLU A 65 -4.13 -9.58 2.61
CA GLU A 65 -4.96 -10.77 2.75
C GLU A 65 -5.71 -11.01 1.43
N ASN A 66 -5.54 -12.21 0.88
CA ASN A 66 -6.38 -12.69 -0.20
C ASN A 66 -7.81 -12.73 0.36
N ALA A 67 -8.62 -11.72 0.04
CA ALA A 67 -10.05 -11.89 0.10
C ALA A 67 -10.38 -12.96 -0.94
N VAL A 68 -10.30 -14.22 -0.52
CA VAL A 68 -10.83 -15.36 -1.27
C VAL A 68 -12.31 -15.04 -1.45
N LEU A 69 -12.68 -14.75 -2.71
CA LEU A 69 -14.08 -14.72 -3.14
C LEU A 69 -14.60 -16.14 -3.23
#